data_AF-A0A2G2ZCJ0-F1
#
_entry.id   AF-A0A2G2ZCJ0-F1
#
_cell.length_a   1.000
_cell.length_b   1.000
_cell.length_c   1.000
_cell.angle_alpha   90.00
_cell.angle_beta   90.00
_cell.angle_gamma   90.00
#
_symmetry.space_group_name_H-M   'P 1'
#
loop_
_entity.id
_entity.type
_entity.pdbx_description
1 polymer ?
#
loop_
_entity_poly.entity_id
_entity_poly.type
_entity_poly.pdbx_seq_one_letter_code
_entity_poly.pdbx_strand_id
1 'polypeptide(L)'
;MCNALHIPVLPFFRFYKGAQGNVCSLSCTNATIRKFKDAIARYGNDRPSIGQAKGLDEFELLPLASIGQISRMSSFDSPIKDKLEKQVPNRNRYVKQF
;
A
#
# COMPACT_ATOMS: atom_id res chain seq x y z
N MET A 1 14.53 1.54 6.45
CA MET A 1 13.13 1.08 6.47
C MET A 1 12.22 1.97 7.33
N CYS A 2 12.49 2.18 8.63
CA CYS A 2 11.59 2.96 9.51
C CYS A 2 11.23 4.36 8.98
N ASN A 3 12.20 5.09 8.43
CA ASN A 3 11.95 6.40 7.80
C ASN A 3 11.02 6.31 6.59
N ALA A 4 11.18 5.27 5.77
CA ALA A 4 10.36 5.03 4.59
C ALA A 4 8.91 4.59 4.95
N LEU A 5 8.71 3.98 6.11
CA LEU A 5 7.41 3.62 6.67
C LEU A 5 6.80 4.72 7.56
N HIS A 6 7.42 5.91 7.58
CA HIS A 6 7.00 7.03 8.43
C HIS A 6 6.80 6.65 9.90
N ILE A 7 7.78 5.96 10.50
CA ILE A 7 7.75 5.57 11.92
C ILE A 7 8.55 6.61 12.74
N PRO A 8 7.89 7.54 13.47
CA PRO A 8 8.58 8.65 14.13
C PRO A 8 9.10 8.31 15.53
N VAL A 9 8.55 7.29 16.19
CA VAL A 9 8.86 6.93 17.58
C VAL A 9 8.88 5.42 17.77
N LEU A 10 9.55 4.94 18.82
CA LEU A 10 9.54 3.53 19.22
C LEU A 10 9.10 3.40 20.69
N PRO A 11 8.36 2.33 21.06
CA PRO A 11 7.82 1.28 20.20
C PRO A 11 6.60 1.76 19.38
N PHE A 12 6.46 1.24 18.17
CA PHE A 12 5.37 1.57 17.25
C PHE A 12 4.77 0.29 16.67
N PHE A 13 3.45 0.25 16.60
CA PHE A 13 2.67 -0.91 16.19
C PHE A 13 1.76 -0.53 15.04
N ARG A 14 1.65 -1.44 14.08
CA ARG A 14 0.78 -1.26 12.93
C ARG A 14 -0.01 -2.54 12.65
N PHE A 15 -1.31 -2.40 12.53
CA PHE A 15 -2.25 -3.48 12.31
C PHE A 15 -2.67 -3.46 10.85
N TYR A 16 -2.49 -4.58 10.17
CA TYR A 16 -2.93 -4.78 8.81
C TYR A 16 -4.00 -5.86 8.75
N LYS A 17 -5.03 -5.66 7.93
CA LYS A 17 -6.13 -6.60 7.74
C LYS A 17 -6.41 -6.79 6.25
N GLY A 18 -5.88 -7.87 5.67
CA GLY A 18 -6.13 -8.32 4.29
C GLY A 18 -6.50 -7.21 3.30
N ALA A 19 -7.73 -7.24 2.77
CA ALA A 19 -8.21 -6.28 1.79
C ALA A 19 -8.39 -4.84 2.30
N GLN A 20 -8.50 -4.66 3.61
CA GLN A 20 -8.64 -3.34 4.24
C GLN A 20 -7.28 -2.62 4.36
N GLY A 21 -6.16 -3.36 4.34
CA GLY A 21 -4.82 -2.77 4.47
C GLY A 21 -4.53 -2.35 5.91
N ASN A 22 -3.85 -1.20 6.10
CA ASN A 22 -3.55 -0.66 7.42
C ASN A 22 -4.83 -0.16 8.13
N VAL A 23 -5.21 -0.82 9.22
CA VAL A 23 -6.44 -0.50 9.99
C VAL A 23 -6.15 0.31 11.24
N CYS A 24 -4.93 0.25 11.76
CA CYS A 24 -4.54 1.00 12.96
C CYS A 24 -3.02 1.18 13.02
N SER A 25 -2.57 2.39 13.33
CA SER A 25 -1.17 2.73 13.60
C SER A 25 -1.08 3.44 14.93
N LEU A 26 -0.30 2.92 15.88
CA LEU A 26 -0.20 3.48 17.23
C LEU A 26 1.18 3.31 17.82
N SER A 27 1.55 4.22 18.72
CA SER A 27 2.63 4.02 19.68
C SER A 27 2.05 3.90 21.08
N CYS A 28 2.67 3.05 21.90
CA CYS A 28 2.29 2.90 23.30
C CYS A 28 3.45 2.39 24.15
N THR A 29 3.52 2.82 25.40
CA THR A 29 4.42 2.32 26.45
C THR A 29 3.64 1.41 27.40
N ASN A 30 4.31 0.82 28.40
CA ASN A 30 3.63 0.00 29.42
C ASN A 30 2.47 0.74 30.10
N ALA A 31 2.59 2.05 30.34
CA ALA A 31 1.54 2.87 30.91
C ALA A 31 0.30 3.00 30.00
N THR A 32 0.48 2.88 28.69
CA THR A 32 -0.58 3.05 27.68
C THR A 32 -0.92 1.75 26.95
N ILE A 33 -0.51 0.60 27.49
CA ILE A 33 -0.75 -0.73 26.92
C ILE A 33 -2.24 -1.03 26.68
N ARG A 34 -3.12 -0.33 27.39
CA ARG A 34 -4.57 -0.35 27.13
C ARG A 34 -4.91 -0.04 25.68
N LYS A 35 -4.24 0.94 25.05
CA LYS A 35 -4.46 1.28 23.62
C LYS A 35 -4.21 0.08 22.70
N PHE A 36 -3.18 -0.69 23.00
CA PHE A 36 -2.83 -1.88 22.25
C PHE A 36 -3.88 -2.99 22.44
N LYS A 37 -4.32 -3.22 23.68
CA LYS A 37 -5.41 -4.17 23.97
C LYS A 37 -6.71 -3.78 23.28
N ASP A 38 -7.07 -2.50 23.30
CA ASP A 38 -8.28 -1.97 22.68
C ASP A 38 -8.20 -2.10 21.15
N ALA A 39 -7.03 -1.87 20.54
CA ALA A 39 -6.82 -2.10 19.12
C ALA A 39 -6.99 -3.58 18.76
N ILE A 40 -6.42 -4.50 19.54
CA ILE A 40 -6.61 -5.95 19.33
C ILE A 40 -8.10 -6.32 19.45
N ALA A 41 -8.81 -5.83 20.46
CA ALA A 41 -10.22 -6.14 20.65
C ALA A 41 -11.08 -5.65 19.47
N ARG A 42 -10.75 -4.47 18.91
CA ARG A 42 -11.46 -3.89 17.77
C ARG A 42 -11.17 -4.60 16.45
N TYR A 43 -9.91 -4.91 16.16
CA TYR A 43 -9.50 -5.41 14.84
C TYR A 43 -9.22 -6.91 14.78
N GLY A 44 -9.16 -7.58 15.94
CA GLY A 44 -8.86 -9.01 16.06
C GLY A 44 -10.04 -9.93 15.83
N ASN A 45 -11.28 -9.43 15.93
CA ASN A 45 -12.49 -10.26 15.87
C ASN A 45 -13.35 -10.03 14.61
N ASP A 46 -12.90 -9.22 13.64
CA ASP A 46 -13.74 -9.02 12.45
C ASP A 46 -13.59 -10.16 11.45
N ARG A 47 -14.72 -10.44 10.80
CA ARG A 47 -14.89 -11.43 9.73
C ARG A 47 -13.71 -11.44 8.74
N PRO A 48 -13.41 -12.59 8.12
CA PRO A 48 -12.37 -12.71 7.10
C PRO A 48 -12.56 -11.62 6.04
N SER A 49 -11.50 -10.88 5.71
CA SER A 49 -11.58 -9.88 4.65
C SER A 49 -11.84 -10.57 3.32
N ILE A 50 -12.96 -10.29 2.68
CA ILE A 50 -13.27 -10.78 1.33
C ILE A 50 -12.65 -9.79 0.33
N GLY A 51 -11.53 -10.16 -0.28
CA GLY A 51 -10.83 -9.36 -1.28
C GLY A 51 -9.31 -9.59 -1.31
N GLN A 52 -8.64 -9.12 -2.36
CA GLN A 52 -7.18 -9.13 -2.45
C GLN A 52 -6.56 -8.25 -1.37
N ALA A 53 -5.47 -8.70 -0.74
CA ALA A 53 -4.83 -7.93 0.31
C ALA A 53 -4.28 -6.60 -0.21
N LYS A 54 -4.73 -5.48 0.37
CA LYS A 54 -4.30 -4.12 -0.02
C LYS A 54 -2.86 -3.83 0.41
N GLY A 55 -2.41 -4.39 1.53
CA GLY A 55 -1.02 -4.30 1.98
C GLY A 55 -0.58 -2.87 2.35
N LEU A 56 0.67 -2.54 2.00
CA LEU A 56 1.28 -1.21 2.16
C LEU A 56 0.74 -0.24 1.11
N ASP A 57 0.63 1.03 1.46
CA ASP A 57 0.16 2.05 0.52
C ASP A 57 1.29 2.53 -0.41
N GLU A 58 0.93 3.15 -1.53
CA GLU A 58 1.86 3.56 -2.58
C GLU A 58 2.90 4.57 -2.07
N PHE A 59 2.51 5.44 -1.14
CA PHE A 59 3.41 6.39 -0.50
C PHE A 59 4.47 5.73 0.39
N GLU A 60 4.27 4.48 0.80
CA GLU A 60 5.27 3.69 1.56
C GLU A 60 6.06 2.76 0.64
N LEU A 61 5.38 2.19 -0.35
CA LEU A 61 5.99 1.31 -1.35
C LEU A 61 7.03 2.05 -2.20
N LEU A 62 6.75 3.29 -2.61
CA LEU A 62 7.67 4.07 -3.45
C LEU A 62 9.01 4.35 -2.75
N PRO A 63 9.04 4.90 -1.51
CA PRO A 63 10.27 5.06 -0.76
C PRO A 63 10.98 3.73 -0.52
N LEU A 64 10.25 2.67 -0.11
CA LEU A 64 10.83 1.36 0.17
C LEU A 64 11.47 0.72 -1.07
N ALA A 65 10.83 0.83 -2.24
CA ALA A 65 11.37 0.35 -3.50
C ALA A 65 12.60 1.14 -3.92
N SER A 66 12.59 2.46 -3.69
CA SER A 66 13.72 3.34 -4.03
C SER A 66 14.98 3.02 -3.22
N ILE A 67 14.81 2.60 -1.96
CA ILE A 67 15.92 2.14 -1.10
C ILE A 67 16.23 0.64 -1.27
N GLY A 68 15.63 -0.03 -2.26
CA GLY A 68 15.87 -1.44 -2.59
C GLY A 68 15.38 -2.44 -1.54
N GLN A 69 14.51 -2.02 -0.62
CA GLN A 69 14.01 -2.88 0.47
C GLN A 69 12.85 -3.77 0.02
N ILE A 70 12.18 -3.40 -1.07
CA ILE A 70 11.16 -4.22 -1.72
C ILE A 70 11.38 -4.18 -3.24
N SER A 71 11.12 -5.31 -3.90
CA SER A 71 11.07 -5.34 -5.36
C SER A 71 9.71 -4.81 -5.81
N ARG A 72 9.69 -3.85 -6.75
CA ARG A 72 8.47 -3.53 -7.49
C ARG A 72 8.21 -4.70 -8.45
N MET A 73 7.61 -5.77 -7.94
CA MET A 73 6.97 -6.73 -8.83
C MET A 73 5.87 -5.97 -9.57
N SER A 74 5.96 -5.94 -10.90
CA SER A 74 4.96 -5.34 -11.79
C SER A 74 3.61 -6.07 -11.77
N SER A 75 3.31 -6.86 -10.73
CA SER A 75 2.13 -7.71 -10.62
C SER A 75 0.82 -6.94 -10.36
N PHE A 76 0.82 -5.61 -10.50
CA PHE A 76 -0.41 -4.81 -10.60
C PHE A 76 -0.80 -4.57 -12.06
N ASP A 77 -0.77 -5.62 -12.88
CA ASP A 77 -1.65 -5.70 -14.04
C ASP A 77 -2.85 -6.57 -13.67
N SER A 78 -3.80 -5.98 -12.94
CA SER A 78 -5.19 -6.45 -12.94
C SER A 78 -6.01 -5.51 -13.85
N PRO A 79 -7.03 -6.02 -14.57
CA PRO A 79 -7.47 -5.49 -15.85
C PRO A 79 -8.35 -4.25 -15.70
N ILE A 80 -7.74 -3.10 -15.45
CA ILE A 80 -8.41 -1.79 -15.58
C ILE A 80 -7.52 -0.86 -16.40
N LYS A 81 -7.16 -1.29 -17.62
CA LYS A 81 -6.62 -0.40 -18.66
C LYS A 81 -7.28 -0.57 -20.04
N ASP A 82 -8.22 -1.48 -20.21
CA ASP A 82 -8.89 -1.70 -21.50
C ASP A 82 -10.03 -0.72 -21.83
N LYS A 83 -10.27 0.32 -21.03
CA LYS A 83 -11.41 1.24 -21.25
C LYS A 83 -11.09 2.72 -21.41
N LEU A 84 -9.82 3.10 -21.60
CA LEU A 84 -9.47 4.50 -21.90
C LEU A 84 -8.46 4.69 -23.05
N GLU A 85 -8.25 3.70 -23.91
CA GLU A 85 -7.43 3.85 -25.13
C GLU A 85 -8.20 3.54 -26.44
N LYS A 86 -9.51 3.77 -26.44
CA LYS A 86 -10.28 3.85 -27.69
C LYS A 86 -10.89 5.23 -27.82
N GLN A 87 -10.09 6.26 -28.07
CA GLN A 87 -10.47 7.51 -28.76
C GLN A 87 -9.30 8.52 -28.77
N VAL A 88 -8.20 8.24 -29.48
CA VAL A 88 -7.41 9.31 -30.13
C VAL A 88 -6.89 8.76 -31.47
N PRO A 89 -7.35 9.30 -32.61
CA PRO A 89 -6.93 8.80 -33.92
C PRO A 89 -5.51 9.28 -34.26
N ASN A 90 -4.71 8.32 -34.72
CA ASN A 90 -3.38 8.44 -35.27
C ASN A 90 -3.31 9.53 -36.36
N ARG A 91 -2.46 10.55 -36.15
CA ARG A 91 -2.07 11.49 -37.22
C ARG A 91 -0.58 11.80 -37.15
N ASN A 92 0.05 11.58 -38.30
CA ASN A 92 1.35 12.08 -38.77
C ASN A 92 2.61 11.28 -38.42
N ARG A 93 2.96 10.35 -39.33
CA ARG A 93 4.34 10.20 -39.79
C ARG A 93 4.39 10.16 -41.33
N TYR A 94 4.61 11.32 -41.92
CA TYR A 94 5.46 11.51 -43.10
C TYR A 94 6.45 12.60 -42.63
N VAL A 95 7.77 12.51 -42.76
CA VAL A 95 8.54 12.25 -43.98
C VAL A 95 9.99 11.90 -43.59
N LYS A 96 10.60 10.92 -44.26
CA LYS A 96 11.91 11.00 -44.95
C LYS A 96 12.51 9.59 -45.14
N GLN A 97 12.34 9.05 -46.34
CA GLN A 97 13.35 8.20 -46.96
C GLN A 97 13.28 8.45 -48.47
N PHE A 98 14.41 8.94 -49.01
CA PHE A 98 14.73 9.33 -50.39
C PHE A 98 14.17 10.68 -50.88
#